data_AF-A0A848ZI47-F1
#
_entry.id   AF-A0A848ZI47-F1
#
_cell.length_a   1.000
_cell.length_b   1.000
_cell.length_c   1.000
_cell.angle_alpha   90.00
_cell.angle_beta   90.00
_cell.angle_gamma   90.00
#
_symmetry.space_group_name_H-M   'P 1'
#
loop_
_entity.id
_entity.type
_entity.pdbx_description
1 polymer ?
#
loop_
_entity_poly.entity_id
_entity_poly.type
_entity_poly.pdbx_seq_one_letter_code
_entity_poly.pdbx_strand_id
1 'polypeptide(L)' 'VKFDKFLTLLPGVYWENDAKERLMVNSRVARFFNKPFFHLLGYRNRTIDKDHLLMSNRENTAKNEMYQETSWY' A
#
# COMPACT_ATOMS: atom_id res chain seq x y z
N VAL A 1 1.68 -9.18 10.40
CA VAL A 1 1.14 -10.18 9.44
C VAL A 1 1.26 -9.57 8.05
N LYS A 2 1.84 -10.26 7.05
CA LYS A 2 2.03 -9.72 5.69
C LYS A 2 0.70 -9.69 4.90
N PHE A 3 -0.22 -8.82 5.30
CA PHE A 3 -1.57 -8.69 4.72
C PHE A 3 -1.52 -8.24 3.25
N ASP A 4 -0.48 -7.50 2.92
CA ASP A 4 -0.10 -6.98 1.61
C ASP A 4 -0.09 -8.07 0.52
N LYS A 5 0.36 -9.28 0.86
CA LYS A 5 0.39 -10.42 -0.07
C LYS A 5 -1.01 -10.91 -0.44
N PHE A 6 -2.00 -10.74 0.45
CA PHE A 6 -3.38 -11.10 0.14
C PHE A 6 -4.03 -10.06 -0.77
N LEU A 7 -3.62 -8.79 -0.69
CA LEU A 7 -4.13 -7.75 -1.59
C LEU A 7 -3.78 -8.04 -3.06
N THR A 8 -2.61 -8.65 -3.34
CA THR A 8 -2.25 -9.06 -4.71
C THR A 8 -3.06 -10.23 -5.27
N LEU A 9 -3.90 -10.89 -4.47
CA LEU A 9 -4.85 -11.89 -4.98
C LEU A 9 -6.09 -11.25 -5.60
N LEU A 10 -6.31 -9.96 -5.32
CA LEU A 10 -7.42 -9.22 -5.92
C LEU A 10 -7.11 -8.92 -7.39
N PRO A 11 -8.10 -9.03 -8.29
CA PRO A 11 -7.90 -8.77 -9.71
C PRO A 11 -7.43 -7.32 -9.91
N GLY A 12 -6.43 -7.10 -10.76
CA GLY A 12 -5.91 -5.76 -11.03
C GLY A 12 -5.13 -5.12 -9.87
N VAL A 13 -4.65 -5.91 -8.90
CA VAL A 13 -3.71 -5.50 -7.86
C VAL A 13 -2.38 -6.22 -8.05
N TYR A 14 -1.30 -5.47 -8.18
CA TYR A 14 0.05 -6.01 -8.37
C TYR A 14 1.10 -5.15 -7.69
N TRP A 15 2.29 -5.69 -7.48
CA TRP A 15 3.41 -4.93 -6.94
C TRP A 15 3.95 -3.96 -8.00
N GLU A 16 4.22 -2.71 -7.61
CA GLU A 16 4.87 -1.73 -8.49
C GLU A 16 6.35 -2.09 -8.69
N ASN A 17 7.00 -2.65 -7.66
CA ASN A 17 8.40 -3.02 -7.67
C ASN A 17 8.65 -4.36 -6.95
N ASP A 18 9.79 -5.00 -7.26
CA ASP A 18 10.19 -6.28 -6.63
C ASP A 18 10.47 -6.13 -5.12
N ALA A 19 10.76 -4.91 -4.68
CA ALA A 19 10.91 -4.56 -3.27
C ALA A 19 9.58 -4.65 -2.49
N LYS A 20 8.44 -4.80 -3.18
CA LYS A 20 7.09 -4.93 -2.58
C LYS A 20 6.75 -3.80 -1.63
N GLU A 21 7.20 -2.60 -1.98
CA GLU A 21 6.98 -1.41 -1.16
C GLU A 21 5.65 -0.75 -1.48
N ARG A 22 5.22 -0.86 -2.74
CA ARG A 22 4.05 -0.18 -3.28
C ARG A 22 3.22 -1.14 -4.12
N LEU A 23 1.90 -1.00 -4.00
CA LEU A 23 0.93 -1.74 -4.80
C LEU A 23 0.38 -0.82 -5.88
N MET A 24 0.28 -1.33 -7.09
CA MET A 24 -0.47 -0.74 -8.18
C MET A 24 -1.85 -1.37 -8.21
N VAL A 25 -2.89 -0.53 -8.26
CA VAL A 25 -4.29 -0.96 -8.23
C VAL A 25 -5.02 -0.32 -9.39
N ASN A 26 -5.73 -1.12 -10.18
CA ASN A 26 -6.60 -0.58 -11.22
C ASN A 26 -7.75 0.25 -10.61
N SER A 27 -7.97 1.47 -11.09
CA SER A 27 -9.00 2.40 -10.60
C SER A 27 -10.42 1.81 -10.64
N ARG A 28 -10.72 0.96 -11.63
CA ARG A 28 -12.04 0.29 -11.74
C ARG A 28 -12.25 -0.77 -10.68
N VAL A 29 -11.18 -1.38 -10.19
CA VAL A 29 -11.23 -2.32 -9.08
C VAL A 29 -11.22 -1.56 -7.76
N ALA A 30 -10.36 -0.54 -7.64
CA ALA A 30 -10.27 0.31 -6.46
C ALA A 30 -11.59 0.98 -6.08
N ARG A 31 -12.48 1.29 -7.03
CA ARG A 31 -13.80 1.87 -6.68
C ARG A 31 -14.66 0.95 -5.81
N PHE A 32 -14.48 -0.36 -5.91
CA PHE A 32 -15.20 -1.35 -5.09
C PHE A 32 -14.58 -1.49 -3.71
N PHE A 33 -13.27 -1.25 -3.62
CA PHE A 33 -12.53 -1.16 -2.36
C PHE A 33 -12.47 0.31 -1.94
N ASN A 34 -13.56 0.81 -1.35
CA ASN A 34 -13.70 2.21 -0.96
C ASN A 34 -12.46 2.72 -0.18
N LYS A 35 -12.12 4.00 -0.32
CA LYS A 35 -11.04 4.71 0.39
C LYS A 35 -10.84 4.29 1.87
N PRO A 36 -11.90 4.09 2.68
CA PRO A 36 -11.78 3.63 4.07
C PRO A 36 -11.15 2.24 4.21
N PHE A 37 -11.44 1.30 3.31
CA PHE A 37 -10.90 -0.07 3.40
C PHE A 37 -9.38 -0.06 3.35
N PHE A 38 -8.80 0.59 2.35
CA PHE A 38 -7.35 0.73 2.24
C PHE A 38 -6.75 1.58 3.37
N HIS A 39 -7.47 2.60 3.85
CA HIS A 39 -7.00 3.44 4.96
C HIS A 39 -6.88 2.64 6.26
N LEU A 40 -7.85 1.76 6.56
CA LEU A 40 -7.83 0.89 7.74
C LEU A 40 -6.67 -0.10 7.71
N LEU A 41 -6.26 -0.53 6.51
CA LEU A 41 -5.09 -1.39 6.31
C LEU A 41 -3.76 -0.62 6.30
N GLY A 42 -3.76 0.67 6.62
CA GLY A 42 -2.55 1.50 6.67
C GLY A 42 -2.01 1.94 5.31
N TYR A 43 -2.79 1.77 4.24
CA TYR A 43 -2.44 2.21 2.89
C TYR A 43 -2.89 3.64 2.60
N ARG A 44 -2.05 4.35 1.84
CA ARG A 44 -2.36 5.65 1.26
C ARG A 44 -2.42 5.55 -0.25
N ASN A 45 -3.45 6.13 -0.87
CA ASN A 45 -3.62 6.13 -2.32
C ASN A 45 -3.08 7.42 -2.95
N ARG A 46 -2.47 7.27 -4.13
CA ARG A 46 -2.08 8.36 -5.02
C ARG A 46 -2.47 7.97 -6.44
N THR A 47 -3.25 8.79 -7.11
CA THR A 47 -3.55 8.60 -8.52
C THR A 47 -2.30 8.92 -9.33
N ILE A 48 -1.82 7.94 -10.10
CA ILE A 48 -0.67 8.14 -10.98
C ILE A 48 -1.09 8.30 -12.45
N ASP A 49 -2.22 7.71 -12.82
CA ASP A 49 -2.79 7.76 -14.15
C ASP A 49 -4.32 7.58 -14.06
N LYS A 50 -5.03 7.77 -15.19
CA LYS A 50 -6.50 7.62 -15.27
C LYS A 50 -6.99 6.28 -14.76
N ASP A 51 -6.26 5.20 -15.05
CA ASP A 51 -6.68 3.84 -14.75
C ASP A 51 -5.93 3.19 -13.57
N HIS A 52 -4.96 3.88 -12.95
CA HIS A 52 -4.12 3.28 -11.91
C HIS A 52 -3.95 4.17 -10.67
N LEU A 53 -4.12 3.54 -9.51
CA LEU A 53 -3.81 4.09 -8.20
C LEU A 53 -2.59 3.39 -7.63
N LEU A 54 -1.62 4.18 -7.19
CA LEU A 54 -0.48 3.73 -6.42
C LEU A 54 -0.83 3.75 -4.93
N MET A 55 -0.62 2.63 -4.25
CA MET A 55 -0.92 2.42 -2.85
C MET A 55 0.39 2.19 -2.10
N SER A 56 0.69 3.02 -1.09
CA SER A 56 1.88 2.89 -0.25
C SER A 56 1.51 2.52 1.18
N ASN A 57 2.14 1.48 1.74
CA ASN A 57 1.95 1.06 3.13
C ASN A 57 2.79 1.97 4.05
N ARG A 58 2.15 2.62 5.02
CA ARG A 58 2.85 3.51 5.97
C ARG A 58 3.84 2.77 6.85
N GLU A 59 3.53 1.55 7.26
CA GLU A 59 4.36 0.74 8.14
C GLU A 59 5.66 0.33 7.44
N ASN A 60 5.56 -0.07 6.16
CA ASN A 60 6.73 -0.43 5.36
C ASN A 60 7.57 0.79 4.93
N THR A 61 6.94 1.95 4.76
CA THR A 61 7.66 3.20 4.42
C THR A 61 8.30 3.85 5.65
N ALA A 62 7.81 3.54 6.85
CA ALA A 62 8.34 4.11 8.07
C ALA A 62 9.73 3.53 8.33
N LYS A 63 10.74 4.41 8.45
CA LYS A 63 12.13 4.05 8.79
C LYS A 63 12.27 3.70 10.28
N ASN A 64 11.30 2.98 10.83
CA ASN A 64 11.22 2.68 12.25
C ASN A 64 12.49 1.99 12.76
N GLU A 65 13.10 1.13 11.95
CA GLU A 65 14.39 0.49 12.26
C GLU A 65 15.50 1.51 12.55
N MET A 66 15.56 2.64 11.84
CA MET A 66 16.58 3.68 12.08
C MET A 66 16.40 4.43 13.40
N TYR A 67 15.23 4.32 14.03
CA TYR A 67 14.91 5.04 15.25
C TYR A 67 14.90 4.13 16.47
N GLN A 68 15.02 2.80 16.34
CA GLN A 68 14.94 1.86 17.47
C GLN A 68 15.98 2.12 18.57
N GLU A 69 17.12 2.74 18.23
CA GLU A 69 18.19 3.07 19.18
C GLU A 69 18.12 4.50 19.73
N THR A 70 17.10 5.29 19.36
CA THR A 70 16.94 6.64 19.92
C THR A 70 16.25 6.60 21.27
N SER A 71 16.64 7.51 22.17
CA SER A 71 16.14 7.57 23.54
C SER A 71 14.64 7.89 23.67
N TRP A 72 14.01 8.32 22.58
CA TRP A 72 12.61 8.74 22.53
C TRP A 72 11.74 7.80 21.70
N TYR A 73 12.30 6.70 21.19
CA TYR A 73 11.58 5.69 20.42
C TYR A 73 10.45 5.03 21.20
#